data_AF-A0A454VXQ0-F1
#
_entry.id   AF-A0A454VXQ0-F1
#
_cell.length_a   1.000
_cell.length_b   1.000
_cell.length_c   1.000
_cell.angle_alpha   90.00
_cell.angle_beta   90.00
_cell.angle_gamma   90.00
#
_symmetry.space_group_name_H-M   'P 1'
#
loop_
_entity.id
_entity.type
_entity.pdbx_description
1 polymer ?
#
loop_
_entity_poly.entity_id
_entity_poly.type
_entity_poly.pdbx_seq_one_letter_code
_entity_poly.pdbx_strand_id
1 'polypeptide(L)'
;MPRAVRERQMLDAAVRSFARHGYQAASMDEIAELAGVSKPLVYLYLNSKEELFTACIRREAEALLAAVAAGVEGGELPPDERLWAGLLAFFTYAAEHPDSWVVLSRQARTQGEPFATEASRMR
;
A
#
# COMPACT_ATOMS: atom_id res chain seq x y z
N MET A 1 6.95 17.33 17.38
CA MET A 1 6.19 16.29 16.66
C MET A 1 6.82 14.94 16.97
N PRO A 2 6.07 13.95 17.47
CA PRO A 2 6.61 12.62 17.77
C PRO A 2 7.21 11.95 16.53
N ARG A 3 8.27 11.14 16.72
CA ARG A 3 8.95 10.41 15.62
C ARG A 3 7.96 9.64 14.74
N ALA A 4 7.05 8.88 15.35
CA ALA A 4 6.05 8.08 14.64
C ALA A 4 5.12 8.92 13.75
N VAL A 5 4.73 10.12 14.19
CA VAL A 5 3.88 11.04 13.39
C VAL A 5 4.65 11.52 12.16
N ARG A 6 5.94 11.84 12.34
CA ARG A 6 6.81 12.27 11.23
C ARG A 6 7.00 11.15 10.21
N GLU A 7 7.27 9.95 10.68
CA GLU A 7 7.44 8.76 9.85
C GLU A 7 6.18 8.48 9.04
N ARG A 8 5.00 8.57 9.66
CA ARG A 8 3.72 8.42 8.98
C ARG A 8 3.54 9.45 7.85
N GLN A 9 3.85 10.72 8.11
CA GLN A 9 3.78 11.79 7.10
C GLN A 9 4.69 11.53 5.90
N MET A 10 5.91 11.01 6.14
CA MET A 10 6.83 10.66 5.07
C MET A 10 6.33 9.45 4.26
N LEU A 11 5.79 8.43 4.92
CA LEU A 11 5.19 7.27 4.25
C LEU A 11 3.96 7.67 3.41
N ASP A 12 3.11 8.58 3.90
CA ASP A 12 1.96 9.09 3.15
C ASP A 12 2.41 9.83 1.88
N ALA A 13 3.45 10.65 1.98
CA ALA A 13 4.05 11.34 0.83
C ALA A 13 4.66 10.36 -0.17
N ALA A 14 5.34 9.33 0.34
CA ALA A 14 5.95 8.29 -0.48
C ALA A 14 4.90 7.48 -1.25
N VAL A 15 3.82 7.04 -0.61
CA VAL A 15 2.71 6.34 -1.27
C VAL A 15 2.13 7.19 -2.41
N ARG A 16 1.89 8.49 -2.18
CA ARG A 16 1.42 9.40 -3.25
C ARG A 16 2.40 9.49 -4.42
N SER A 17 3.70 9.67 -4.15
CA SER A 17 4.72 9.76 -5.21
C SER A 17 4.83 8.45 -6.00
N PHE A 18 4.88 7.29 -5.32
CA PHE A 18 4.94 5.99 -5.97
C PHE A 18 3.65 5.64 -6.73
N ALA A 19 2.49 6.03 -6.24
CA ALA A 19 1.22 5.87 -6.94
C ALA A 19 1.20 6.68 -8.24
N ARG A 20 1.65 7.93 -8.21
CA ARG A 20 1.69 8.79 -9.40
C ARG A 20 2.73 8.33 -10.43
N HIS A 21 3.97 8.15 -10.00
CA HIS A 21 5.11 8.01 -10.92
C HIS A 21 5.61 6.57 -11.09
N GLY A 22 5.23 5.68 -10.18
CA GLY A 22 5.78 4.33 -10.10
C GLY A 22 7.16 4.32 -9.43
N TYR A 23 7.66 3.11 -9.12
CA TYR A 23 8.91 2.95 -8.39
C TYR A 23 10.09 3.60 -9.10
N GLN A 24 10.27 3.39 -10.40
CA GLN A 24 11.46 3.89 -11.10
C GLN A 24 11.51 5.43 -11.17
N ALA A 25 10.41 6.08 -11.55
CA ALA A 25 10.38 7.53 -11.77
C ALA A 25 10.14 8.37 -10.51
N ALA A 26 9.63 7.80 -9.41
CA ALA A 26 9.51 8.52 -8.14
C ALA A 26 10.87 9.00 -7.63
N SER A 27 10.94 10.20 -7.04
CA SER A 27 12.21 10.76 -6.52
C SER A 27 12.14 11.01 -5.02
N MET A 28 13.27 10.83 -4.34
CA MET A 28 13.39 11.16 -2.91
C MET A 28 13.26 12.66 -2.64
N ASP A 29 13.52 13.51 -3.64
CA ASP A 29 13.35 14.95 -3.55
C ASP A 29 11.86 15.33 -3.51
N GLU A 30 11.06 14.80 -4.44
CA GLU A 30 9.60 15.03 -4.46
C GLU A 30 8.94 14.49 -3.18
N ILE A 31 9.38 13.34 -2.68
CA ILE A 31 8.84 12.76 -1.43
C ILE A 31 9.12 13.69 -0.24
N ALA A 32 10.33 14.24 -0.15
CA ALA A 32 10.69 15.18 0.91
C ALA A 32 9.85 16.47 0.84
N GLU A 33 9.68 17.00 -0.38
CA GLU A 33 8.84 18.17 -0.65
C GLU A 33 7.38 17.92 -0.25
N LEU A 34 6.78 16.81 -0.69
CA LEU A 34 5.41 16.41 -0.36
C LEU A 34 5.19 16.15 1.13
N ALA A 35 6.23 15.73 1.85
CA ALA A 35 6.19 15.51 3.29
C ALA A 35 6.49 16.80 4.10
N GLY A 36 6.91 17.89 3.45
CA GLY A 36 7.30 19.13 4.10
C GLY A 36 8.55 18.97 4.98
N VAL A 37 9.49 18.12 4.56
CA VAL A 37 10.74 17.84 5.29
C VAL A 37 11.96 17.95 4.37
N SER A 38 13.16 18.01 4.95
CA SER A 38 14.39 17.99 4.16
C SER A 38 14.71 16.57 3.68
N LYS A 39 15.32 16.46 2.50
CA LYS A 39 15.77 15.16 1.94
C LYS A 39 16.64 14.36 2.94
N PRO A 40 17.66 14.94 3.61
CA PRO A 40 18.44 14.20 4.60
C PRO A 40 17.60 13.62 5.75
N LEU A 41 16.50 14.29 6.12
CA LEU A 41 15.60 13.78 7.17
C LEU A 41 14.83 12.54 6.70
N VAL A 42 14.44 12.47 5.42
CA VAL A 42 13.82 11.26 4.85
C VAL A 42 14.79 10.09 4.89
N TYR A 43 16.04 10.30 4.47
CA TYR A 43 17.08 9.28 4.55
C TYR A 43 17.37 8.84 5.98
N LEU A 44 17.36 9.75 6.97
CA LEU A 44 17.56 9.41 8.38
C LEU A 44 16.46 8.49 8.94
N TYR A 45 15.23 8.61 8.44
CA TYR A 45 14.10 7.82 8.93
C TYR A 45 13.91 6.51 8.14
N LEU A 46 14.12 6.56 6.83
CA LEU A 46 13.65 5.52 5.90
C LEU A 46 14.78 4.98 5.00
N ASN A 47 16.03 5.39 5.26
CA ASN A 47 17.29 4.85 4.73
C ASN A 47 17.49 4.94 3.22
N SER A 48 16.65 4.29 2.42
CA SER A 48 16.78 4.21 0.97
C SER A 48 15.41 4.22 0.29
N LYS A 49 15.39 4.50 -1.03
CA LYS A 49 14.15 4.47 -1.82
C LYS A 49 13.52 3.07 -1.85
N GLU A 50 14.35 2.02 -1.85
CA GLU A 50 13.91 0.62 -1.84
C GLU A 50 13.28 0.24 -0.49
N GLU A 51 13.94 0.59 0.63
CA GLU A 51 13.39 0.36 1.97
C GLU A 51 12.11 1.15 2.18
N LEU A 52 12.07 2.41 1.71
CA LEU A 52 10.88 3.24 1.75
C LEU A 52 9.72 2.63 0.94
N PHE A 53 10.00 2.15 -0.27
CA PHE A 53 8.98 1.49 -1.10
C PHE A 53 8.46 0.22 -0.42
N THR A 54 9.35 -0.59 0.13
CA THR A 54 9.00 -1.81 0.88
C THR A 54 8.16 -1.50 2.11
N ALA A 55 8.49 -0.44 2.85
CA ALA A 55 7.73 0.01 4.00
C ALA A 55 6.32 0.50 3.61
N CYS A 56 6.20 1.23 2.49
CA CYS A 56 4.91 1.65 1.94
C CYS A 56 4.04 0.43 1.62
N ILE A 57 4.59 -0.53 0.86
CA ILE A 57 3.92 -1.78 0.51
C ILE A 57 3.40 -2.49 1.76
N ARG A 58 4.28 -2.71 2.74
CA ARG A 58 3.93 -3.46 3.95
C ARG A 58 2.78 -2.79 4.69
N ARG A 59 2.88 -1.47 4.86
CA ARG A 59 1.84 -0.66 5.51
C ARG A 59 0.50 -0.75 4.78
N GLU A 60 0.49 -0.58 3.46
CA GLU A 60 -0.75 -0.62 2.67
C GLU A 60 -1.36 -2.03 2.63
N ALA A 61 -0.53 -3.07 2.58
CA ALA A 61 -0.98 -4.46 2.62
C ALA A 61 -1.60 -4.81 3.98
N GLU A 62 -0.95 -4.41 5.08
CA GLU A 62 -1.48 -4.58 6.44
C GLU A 62 -2.81 -3.84 6.62
N ALA A 63 -2.93 -2.62 6.09
CA ALA A 63 -4.17 -1.85 6.15
C ALA A 63 -5.32 -2.50 5.34
N LEU A 64 -5.03 -3.00 4.14
CA LEU A 64 -6.00 -3.73 3.34
C LEU A 64 -6.45 -5.03 4.03
N LEU A 65 -5.51 -5.82 4.56
CA LEU A 65 -5.80 -7.06 5.28
C LEU A 65 -6.65 -6.79 6.53
N ALA A 66 -6.33 -5.72 7.27
CA ALA A 66 -7.12 -5.31 8.43
C ALA A 66 -8.55 -4.88 8.03
N ALA A 67 -8.71 -4.16 6.92
CA ALA A 67 -10.03 -3.77 6.42
C ALA A 67 -10.88 -5.00 6.02
N VAL A 68 -10.28 -5.97 5.32
CA VAL A 68 -10.94 -7.23 4.96
C VAL A 68 -11.28 -8.05 6.20
N ALA A 69 -10.36 -8.16 7.17
CA ALA A 69 -10.59 -8.87 8.42
C ALA A 69 -11.75 -8.25 9.22
N ALA A 70 -11.79 -6.92 9.35
CA ALA A 70 -12.87 -6.22 10.00
C ALA A 70 -14.22 -6.40 9.28
N GLY A 71 -14.21 -6.48 7.94
CA GLY A 71 -15.41 -6.75 7.14
C GLY A 71 -16.00 -8.13 7.35
N VAL A 72 -15.22 -9.10 7.87
CA VAL A 72 -15.67 -10.47 8.14
C VAL A 72 -15.73 -10.79 9.64
N GLU A 73 -15.43 -9.84 10.52
CA GLU A 73 -15.61 -9.94 11.97
C GLU A 73 -17.09 -9.77 12.32
N GLY A 74 -17.68 -10.74 13.04
CA GLY A 74 -19.10 -10.66 13.43
C GLY A 74 -19.80 -11.98 13.79
N GLY A 75 -19.23 -13.14 13.46
CA GLY A 75 -19.79 -14.45 13.83
C GLY A 75 -20.81 -15.04 12.85
N GLU A 76 -20.79 -16.38 12.75
CA GLU A 76 -21.69 -17.33 12.04
C GLU A 76 -22.39 -16.93 10.72
N LEU A 77 -21.84 -16.00 9.96
CA LEU A 77 -22.27 -15.83 8.57
C LEU A 77 -21.96 -17.13 7.79
N PRO A 78 -22.90 -17.60 6.96
CA PRO A 78 -22.65 -18.64 5.97
C PRO A 78 -21.38 -18.35 5.14
N PRO A 79 -20.64 -19.39 4.68
CA PRO A 79 -19.37 -19.18 3.97
C PRO A 79 -19.44 -18.24 2.77
N ASP A 80 -20.55 -18.25 2.03
CA ASP A 80 -20.85 -17.40 0.89
C ASP A 80 -21.08 -15.93 1.31
N GLU A 81 -21.80 -15.69 2.40
CA GLU A 81 -21.98 -14.34 2.95
C GLU A 81 -20.66 -13.75 3.50
N ARG A 82 -19.82 -14.59 4.13
CA ARG A 82 -18.47 -14.17 4.57
C ARG A 82 -17.57 -13.82 3.40
N LEU A 83 -17.63 -14.61 2.32
CA LEU A 83 -16.88 -14.31 1.10
C LEU A 83 -17.34 -12.98 0.50
N TRP A 84 -18.65 -12.76 0.42
CA TRP A 84 -19.21 -11.52 -0.10
C TRP A 84 -18.81 -10.31 0.75
N ALA A 85 -18.89 -10.42 2.08
CA ALA A 85 -18.49 -9.35 2.99
C ALA A 85 -16.99 -9.01 2.87
N GLY A 86 -16.13 -10.03 2.76
CA GLY A 86 -14.70 -9.84 2.53
C GLY A 86 -14.39 -9.18 1.19
N LEU A 87 -15.07 -9.59 0.11
CA LEU A 87 -14.93 -8.97 -1.21
C LEU A 87 -15.42 -7.52 -1.20
N LEU A 88 -16.56 -7.25 -0.56
CA LEU A 88 -17.08 -5.89 -0.42
C LEU A 88 -16.10 -5.00 0.34
N ALA A 89 -15.57 -5.46 1.48
CA ALA A 89 -14.57 -4.73 2.26
C ALA A 89 -13.28 -4.46 1.45
N PHE A 90 -12.83 -5.45 0.67
CA PHE A 90 -11.69 -5.29 -0.23
C PHE A 90 -11.94 -4.19 -1.27
N PHE A 91 -13.07 -4.24 -1.98
CA PHE A 91 -13.38 -3.27 -3.04
C PHE A 91 -13.67 -1.88 -2.47
N THR A 92 -14.31 -1.80 -1.30
CA THR A 92 -14.50 -0.54 -0.58
C THR A 92 -13.17 0.09 -0.21
N TYR A 93 -12.24 -0.68 0.39
CA TYR A 93 -10.91 -0.17 0.71
C TYR A 93 -10.18 0.32 -0.54
N ALA A 94 -10.19 -0.46 -1.63
CA ALA A 94 -9.54 -0.09 -2.88
C ALA A 94 -10.13 1.18 -3.51
N ALA A 95 -11.44 1.39 -3.38
CA ALA A 95 -12.12 2.59 -3.87
C ALA A 95 -11.80 3.83 -3.02
N GLU A 96 -11.71 3.68 -1.71
CA GLU A 96 -11.41 4.77 -0.77
C GLU A 96 -9.91 5.16 -0.75
N HIS A 97 -9.03 4.22 -1.09
CA HIS A 97 -7.57 4.39 -1.04
C HIS A 97 -6.91 4.11 -2.41
N PRO A 98 -7.19 4.93 -3.45
CA PRO A 98 -6.75 4.67 -4.80
C PRO A 98 -5.22 4.64 -4.93
N ASP A 99 -4.50 5.50 -4.21
CA ASP A 99 -3.03 5.50 -4.24
C ASP A 99 -2.44 4.21 -3.65
N SER A 100 -3.01 3.73 -2.53
CA SER A 100 -2.64 2.46 -1.91
C SER A 100 -2.88 1.29 -2.85
N TRP A 101 -4.04 1.27 -3.52
CA TRP A 101 -4.36 0.25 -4.52
C TRP A 101 -3.41 0.28 -5.73
N VAL A 102 -3.05 1.47 -6.23
CA VAL A 102 -2.09 1.60 -7.33
C VAL A 102 -0.71 1.07 -6.93
N VAL A 103 -0.24 1.38 -5.73
CA VAL A 103 1.05 0.87 -5.22
C VAL A 103 1.04 -0.66 -5.12
N LEU A 104 0.02 -1.24 -4.47
CA LEU A 104 -0.09 -2.69 -4.27
C LEU A 104 -0.27 -3.43 -5.60
N SER A 105 -1.14 -2.96 -6.49
CA SER A 105 -1.41 -3.61 -7.79
C SER A 105 -0.21 -3.53 -8.74
N ARG A 106 0.60 -2.47 -8.67
CA ARG A 106 1.85 -2.37 -9.43
C ARG A 106 2.90 -3.36 -8.93
N GLN A 107 3.07 -3.51 -7.62
CA GLN A 107 3.98 -4.51 -7.07
C GLN A 107 3.55 -5.94 -7.41
N ALA A 108 2.25 -6.24 -7.33
CA ALA A 108 1.73 -7.55 -7.74
C ALA A 108 2.09 -7.89 -9.20
N ARG A 109 2.22 -6.89 -10.08
CA ARG A 109 2.66 -7.10 -11.47
C ARG A 109 4.17 -7.26 -11.62
N THR A 110 4.98 -6.63 -10.77
CA THR A 110 6.46 -6.65 -10.90
C THR A 110 7.13 -7.75 -10.06
N GLN A 111 6.52 -8.19 -8.96
CA GLN A 111 7.00 -9.30 -8.12
C GLN A 111 6.07 -10.51 -8.13
N GLY A 112 4.82 -10.38 -8.61
CA GLY A 112 3.86 -11.49 -8.71
C GLY A 112 3.96 -12.25 -10.03
N GLU A 113 5.15 -12.41 -10.61
CA GLU A 113 5.41 -13.39 -11.68
C GLU A 113 4.76 -14.76 -11.40
N PRO A 114 4.79 -15.30 -10.15
CA PRO A 114 4.10 -16.56 -9.86
C PRO A 114 2.57 -16.46 -9.93
N PHE A 115 1.97 -15.36 -9.48
CA PHE A 115 0.51 -15.19 -9.42
C PHE A 115 -0.08 -14.80 -10.78
N ALA A 116 0.60 -13.95 -11.55
CA ALA A 116 0.20 -13.56 -12.90
C ALA A 116 0.26 -14.75 -13.87
N THR A 117 1.26 -15.63 -13.70
CA THR A 117 1.35 -16.90 -14.44
C THR A 117 0.19 -17.83 -14.09
N GLU A 118 -0.17 -17.93 -12.80
CA GLU A 118 -1.25 -18.82 -12.36
C GLU A 118 -2.65 -18.32 -12.76
N ALA A 119 -2.90 -17.01 -12.66
CA ALA A 119 -4.15 -16.40 -13.13
C ALA A 119 -4.35 -16.53 -14.66
N SER A 120 -3.24 -16.56 -15.42
CA SER A 120 -3.29 -16.78 -16.87
C SER A 120 -3.59 -18.23 -17.26
N ARG A 121 -3.36 -19.19 -16.36
CA ARG A 121 -3.71 -20.62 -16.54
C ARG A 121 -5.18 -20.94 -16.26
N MET A 122 -5.91 -20.02 -15.64
CA MET A 122 -7.35 -20.17 -15.33
C MET A 122 -8.27 -19.60 -16.43
N ARG A 123 -7.71 -19.11 -17.54
CA ARG A 123 -8.45 -18.84 -18.79
C ARG A 123 -8.37 -20.06 -19.71
#